data_AF-A0A1J3CP77-F1
#
_entry.id   AF-A0A1J3CP77-F1
#
_cell.length_a   1.000
_cell.length_b   1.000
_cell.length_c   1.000
_cell.angle_alpha   90.00
_cell.angle_beta   90.00
_cell.angle_gamma   90.00
#
_symmetry.space_group_name_H-M   'P 1'
#
loop_
_entity.id
_entity.type
_entity.pdbx_description
1 polymer ?
#
loop_
_entity_poly.entity_id
_entity_poly.type
_entity_poly.pdbx_seq_one_letter_code
_entity_poly.pdbx_strand_id
1 'polypeptide(L)'
;KMFPQSPHFIPLLESREASREMSAVGLMLIFSGLLEVVKDLQPEDPISSLTSLNDSFAELEKHGFDVKMPVLRISKLLTLRDKQANKMEELKGAEKVTAEKESLKTKWFCPIVLCPAALGLISMH
;
A
#
# COMPACT_ATOMS: atom_id res chain seq x y z
N LYS A 1 -21.08 -10.73 -12.73
CA LYS A 1 -22.03 -9.98 -13.59
C LYS A 1 -21.17 -9.13 -14.52
N MET A 2 -21.23 -9.34 -15.84
CA MET A 2 -20.43 -8.56 -16.79
C MET A 2 -20.86 -7.10 -16.72
N PHE A 3 -19.90 -6.20 -16.53
CA PHE A 3 -20.12 -4.77 -16.71
C PHE A 3 -20.34 -4.54 -18.21
N PRO A 4 -21.43 -3.89 -18.64
CA PRO A 4 -21.62 -3.56 -20.04
C PRO A 4 -20.41 -2.75 -20.53
N GLN A 5 -19.78 -3.22 -21.60
CA GLN A 5 -18.62 -2.59 -22.22
C GLN A 5 -18.92 -2.41 -23.70
N SER A 6 -18.48 -1.28 -24.26
CA SER A 6 -18.61 -0.98 -25.68
C SER A 6 -17.28 -0.44 -26.24
N PRO A 7 -16.19 -1.23 -26.18
CA PRO A 7 -14.89 -0.83 -26.71
C PRO A 7 -14.95 -0.58 -28.21
N HIS A 8 -14.28 0.48 -28.65
CA HIS A 8 -14.32 0.92 -30.05
C HIS A 8 -13.38 0.14 -30.95
N PHE A 9 -12.33 -0.48 -30.41
CA PHE A 9 -11.33 -1.26 -31.14
C PHE A 9 -10.66 -0.56 -32.34
N ILE A 10 -10.83 0.75 -32.51
CA ILE A 10 -10.18 1.58 -33.55
C ILE A 10 -8.71 1.21 -33.83
N PRO A 11 -7.82 0.98 -32.84
CA PRO A 11 -6.43 0.61 -33.13
C PRO A 11 -6.28 -0.71 -33.91
N LEU A 12 -7.28 -1.61 -33.88
CA LEU A 12 -7.25 -2.87 -34.62
C LEU A 12 -7.64 -2.72 -36.09
N LEU A 13 -8.03 -1.53 -36.55
CA LEU A 13 -8.37 -1.31 -37.97
C LEU A 13 -7.16 -1.47 -38.90
N GLU A 14 -5.94 -1.31 -38.39
CA GLU A 14 -4.69 -1.56 -39.12
C GLU A 14 -4.38 -3.06 -39.29
N SER A 15 -5.06 -3.92 -38.53
CA SER A 15 -4.87 -5.37 -38.58
C SER A 15 -5.64 -6.00 -39.74
N ARG A 16 -5.12 -7.12 -40.27
CA ARG A 16 -5.86 -7.94 -41.24
C ARG A 16 -7.19 -8.41 -40.63
N GLU A 17 -8.20 -8.54 -41.47
CA GLU A 17 -9.56 -8.90 -41.05
C GLU A 17 -9.61 -10.15 -40.17
N ALA A 18 -8.98 -11.25 -40.61
CA ALA A 18 -8.94 -12.50 -39.85
C ALA A 18 -8.27 -12.35 -38.47
N SER A 19 -7.29 -11.46 -38.33
CA SER A 19 -6.64 -11.19 -37.02
C SER A 19 -7.42 -10.22 -36.15
N ARG A 20 -8.15 -9.27 -36.75
CA ARG A 20 -8.87 -8.20 -36.04
C ARG A 20 -9.92 -8.76 -35.11
N GLU A 21 -10.72 -9.72 -35.58
CA GLU A 21 -11.76 -10.37 -34.78
C GLU A 21 -11.16 -11.13 -33.60
N MET A 22 -10.12 -11.93 -33.85
CA MET A 22 -9.43 -12.68 -32.80
C MET A 22 -8.79 -11.75 -31.77
N SER A 23 -8.18 -10.65 -32.19
CA SER A 23 -7.61 -9.64 -31.30
C SER A 23 -8.69 -8.97 -30.44
N ALA A 24 -9.85 -8.61 -31.01
CA ALA A 24 -10.95 -8.02 -30.25
C ALA A 24 -11.45 -9.00 -29.18
N VAL A 25 -11.66 -10.26 -29.53
CA VAL A 25 -12.04 -11.33 -28.58
C VAL A 25 -10.97 -11.49 -27.49
N GLY A 26 -9.69 -11.53 -27.87
CA GLY A 26 -8.57 -11.62 -26.94
C GLY A 26 -8.56 -10.49 -25.92
N LEU A 27 -8.72 -9.24 -26.36
CA LEU A 27 -8.78 -8.07 -25.48
C LEU A 27 -9.98 -8.13 -24.52
N MET A 28 -11.15 -8.62 -24.98
CA MET A 28 -12.31 -8.82 -24.10
C MET A 28 -12.07 -9.87 -23.02
N LEU A 29 -11.39 -10.98 -23.37
CA LEU A 29 -11.02 -12.03 -22.42
C LEU A 29 -9.99 -11.50 -21.41
N ILE A 30 -8.98 -10.76 -21.87
CA ILE A 30 -7.99 -10.11 -21.02
C ILE A 30 -8.69 -9.18 -20.03
N PHE A 31 -9.54 -8.26 -20.50
CA PHE A 31 -10.29 -7.36 -19.62
C PHE A 31 -11.08 -8.13 -18.55
N SER A 32 -11.80 -9.19 -18.96
CA SER A 32 -12.58 -10.01 -18.03
C SER A 32 -11.70 -10.70 -16.99
N GLY A 33 -10.55 -11.26 -17.39
CA GLY A 33 -9.59 -11.88 -16.48
C GLY A 33 -8.98 -10.88 -15.51
N LEU A 34 -8.60 -9.69 -15.98
CA LEU A 34 -8.06 -8.63 -15.13
C LEU A 34 -9.07 -8.13 -14.10
N LEU A 35 -10.37 -8.10 -14.42
CA LEU A 35 -11.40 -7.74 -13.45
C LEU A 35 -11.47 -8.72 -12.28
N GLU A 36 -11.32 -10.03 -12.53
CA GLU A 36 -11.28 -11.02 -11.46
C GLU A 36 -10.02 -10.85 -10.60
N VAL A 37 -8.86 -10.61 -11.23
CA VAL A 37 -7.62 -10.30 -10.49
C VAL A 37 -7.80 -9.08 -9.60
N VAL A 38 -8.36 -7.98 -10.14
CA VAL A 38 -8.62 -6.74 -9.37
C VAL A 38 -9.62 -6.97 -8.23
N LYS A 39 -10.63 -7.82 -8.44
CA LYS A 39 -11.62 -8.15 -7.42
C LYS A 39 -11.01 -8.88 -6.24
N ASP A 40 -10.01 -9.71 -6.50
CA ASP A 40 -9.37 -10.54 -5.48
C ASP A 40 -8.13 -9.89 -4.85
N LEU A 41 -7.69 -8.72 -5.37
CA LEU A 41 -6.59 -7.93 -4.78
C LEU A 41 -6.79 -7.68 -3.29
N GLN A 42 -5.74 -7.99 -2.54
CA GLN A 42 -5.57 -7.69 -1.13
C GLN A 42 -4.65 -6.49 -0.95
N PRO A 43 -4.72 -5.80 0.19
CA PRO A 43 -3.73 -4.78 0.50
C PRO A 43 -2.32 -5.33 0.37
N GLU A 44 -2.04 -6.55 0.87
CA GLU A 44 -0.70 -7.17 1.01
C GLU A 44 0.00 -7.50 -0.30
N ASP A 45 -0.73 -7.39 -1.40
CA ASP A 45 -0.18 -7.64 -2.72
C ASP A 45 0.97 -6.66 -3.04
N PRO A 46 1.99 -7.12 -3.79
CA PRO A 46 3.12 -6.27 -4.14
C PRO A 46 2.69 -5.02 -4.91
N ILE A 47 3.29 -3.88 -4.61
CA ILE A 47 3.06 -2.61 -5.35
C ILE A 47 3.32 -2.81 -6.86
N SER A 48 4.33 -3.61 -7.22
CA SER A 48 4.62 -3.94 -8.62
C SER A 48 3.45 -4.63 -9.32
N SER A 49 2.70 -5.49 -8.63
CA SER A 49 1.50 -6.14 -9.17
C SER A 49 0.40 -5.11 -9.43
N LEU A 50 0.19 -4.16 -8.52
CA LEU A 50 -0.81 -3.09 -8.69
C LEU A 50 -0.43 -2.15 -9.86
N THR A 51 0.85 -1.80 -9.97
CA THR A 51 1.35 -0.98 -11.11
C THR A 51 1.19 -1.71 -12.44
N SER A 52 1.56 -2.99 -12.50
CA SER A 52 1.41 -3.81 -13.72
C SER A 52 -0.06 -3.95 -14.16
N LEU A 53 -0.99 -4.05 -13.21
CA LEU A 53 -2.42 -4.03 -13.52
C LEU A 53 -2.86 -2.67 -14.10
N ASN A 54 -2.41 -1.56 -13.52
CA ASN A 54 -2.68 -0.23 -14.06
C ASN A 54 -2.17 -0.08 -15.50
N ASP A 55 -0.94 -0.54 -15.79
CA ASP A 55 -0.37 -0.51 -17.13
C ASP A 55 -1.22 -1.33 -18.12
N SER A 56 -1.70 -2.50 -17.68
CA SER A 56 -2.59 -3.35 -18.48
C SER A 56 -3.94 -2.69 -18.79
N PHE A 57 -4.53 -2.00 -17.81
CA PHE A 57 -5.76 -1.23 -18.02
C PHE A 57 -5.53 -0.01 -18.91
N ALA A 58 -4.39 0.66 -18.80
CA ALA A 58 -4.04 1.77 -19.69
C ALA A 58 -3.92 1.31 -21.15
N GLU A 59 -3.44 0.08 -21.40
CA GLU A 59 -3.43 -0.49 -22.75
C GLU A 59 -4.86 -0.76 -23.25
N LEU A 60 -5.72 -1.34 -22.41
CA LEU A 60 -7.11 -1.60 -22.76
C LEU A 60 -7.90 -0.32 -23.01
N GLU A 61 -7.63 0.76 -22.27
CA GLU A 61 -8.27 2.07 -22.48
C GLU A 61 -8.04 2.61 -23.89
N LYS A 62 -6.86 2.37 -24.48
CA LYS A 62 -6.56 2.75 -25.88
C LYS A 62 -7.47 2.06 -26.90
N HIS A 63 -8.04 0.91 -26.55
CA HIS A 63 -9.01 0.17 -27.38
C HIS A 63 -10.47 0.52 -27.04
N GLY A 64 -10.71 1.44 -26.10
CA GLY A 64 -12.03 1.97 -25.76
C GLY A 64 -12.71 1.28 -24.58
N PHE A 65 -12.00 0.46 -23.80
CA PHE A 65 -12.57 -0.15 -22.61
C PHE A 65 -12.80 0.91 -21.51
N ASP A 66 -13.93 0.83 -20.80
CA ASP A 66 -14.15 1.61 -19.58
C ASP A 66 -13.43 0.95 -18.40
N VAL A 67 -12.29 1.52 -18.05
CA VAL A 67 -11.40 1.04 -16.99
C VAL A 67 -11.49 1.85 -15.69
N LYS A 68 -12.41 2.83 -15.61
CA LYS A 68 -12.45 3.79 -14.49
C LYS A 68 -12.61 3.10 -13.13
N MET A 69 -13.53 2.14 -13.06
CA MET A 69 -13.82 1.43 -11.81
C MET A 69 -12.67 0.54 -11.32
N PRO A 70 -12.07 -0.35 -12.14
CA PRO A 70 -10.92 -1.14 -11.70
C PRO A 70 -9.71 -0.26 -11.35
N VAL A 71 -9.40 0.77 -12.16
CA VAL A 71 -8.29 1.70 -11.88
C VAL A 71 -8.50 2.47 -10.57
N LEU A 72 -9.74 2.90 -10.28
CA LEU A 72 -10.07 3.56 -9.01
C LEU A 72 -9.84 2.63 -7.81
N ARG A 73 -10.19 1.34 -7.94
CA ARG A 73 -9.95 0.35 -6.88
C ARG A 73 -8.44 0.18 -6.62
N ILE A 74 -7.64 0.01 -7.67
CA ILE A 74 -6.18 -0.10 -7.57
C ILE A 74 -5.60 1.15 -6.88
N SER A 75 -6.03 2.34 -7.31
CA SER A 75 -5.57 3.62 -6.76
C SER A 75 -5.91 3.77 -5.25
N LYS A 76 -7.08 3.30 -4.83
CA LYS A 76 -7.46 3.27 -3.40
C LYS A 76 -6.57 2.35 -2.58
N LEU A 77 -6.20 1.19 -3.12
CA LEU A 77 -5.28 0.25 -2.44
C LEU A 77 -3.88 0.85 -2.30
N LEU A 78 -3.34 1.49 -3.35
CA LEU A 78 -2.07 2.21 -3.30
C LEU A 78 -2.10 3.30 -2.21
N THR A 79 -3.14 4.13 -2.20
CA THR A 79 -3.31 5.18 -1.19
C THR A 79 -3.38 4.62 0.23
N LEU A 80 -4.03 3.47 0.42
CA LEU A 80 -4.11 2.80 1.72
C LEU A 80 -2.74 2.32 2.18
N ARG A 81 -1.94 1.77 1.25
CA ARG A 81 -0.57 1.30 1.51
C ARG A 81 0.36 2.44 1.91
N ASP A 82 0.32 3.56 1.20
CA ASP A 82 1.12 4.74 1.55
C ASP A 82 0.77 5.25 2.96
N LYS A 83 -0.52 5.28 3.30
CA LYS A 83 -0.97 5.63 4.65
C LYS A 83 -0.48 4.64 5.72
N GLN A 84 -0.46 3.35 5.41
CA GLN A 84 0.05 2.33 6.33
C GLN A 84 1.55 2.47 6.55
N ALA A 85 2.32 2.73 5.49
CA ALA A 85 3.76 2.97 5.57
C ALA A 85 4.06 4.20 6.44
N ASN A 86 3.36 5.32 6.22
CA ASN A 86 3.52 6.54 7.01
C ASN A 86 3.25 6.30 8.50
N LYS A 87 2.14 5.63 8.84
CA LYS A 87 1.82 5.28 10.22
C LYS A 87 2.86 4.37 10.88
N MET A 88 3.42 3.44 10.11
CA MET A 88 4.47 2.54 10.61
C MET A 88 5.75 3.32 10.93
N GLU A 89 6.12 4.29 10.10
CA GLU A 89 7.25 5.18 10.40
C GLU A 89 6.99 6.09 11.61
N GLU A 90 5.77 6.63 11.75
CA GLU A 90 5.36 7.39 12.95
C GLU A 90 5.46 6.56 14.22
N LEU A 91 4.99 5.30 14.20
CA LEU A 91 5.08 4.36 15.32
C LEU A 91 6.54 4.09 15.71
N LYS A 92 7.41 3.77 14.74
CA LYS A 92 8.84 3.58 14.98
C LYS A 92 9.49 4.83 15.59
N GLY A 93 9.08 6.01 15.13
CA GLY A 93 9.54 7.28 15.69
C GLY A 93 9.12 7.46 17.15
N ALA A 94 7.85 7.18 17.47
CA ALA A 94 7.31 7.26 18.82
C ALA A 94 8.00 6.28 19.78
N GLU A 95 8.21 5.03 19.35
CA GLU A 95 8.90 3.98 20.14
C GLU A 95 10.33 4.39 20.50
N LYS A 96 11.07 5.02 19.57
CA LYS A 96 12.42 5.54 19.84
C LYS A 96 12.41 6.64 20.90
N VAL A 97 11.45 7.57 20.81
CA VAL A 97 11.31 8.66 21.80
C VAL A 97 10.96 8.12 23.19
N THR A 98 10.09 7.10 23.27
CA THR A 98 9.75 6.46 24.55
C THR A 98 10.96 5.73 25.15
N ALA A 99 11.69 4.97 24.35
CA ALA A 99 12.90 4.26 24.79
C ALA A 99 13.99 5.24 25.28
N GLU A 100 14.18 6.37 24.59
CA GLU A 100 15.13 7.40 25.00
C GLU A 100 14.74 8.07 26.32
N LYS A 101 13.46 8.44 26.48
CA LYS A 101 12.93 8.99 27.74
C LYS A 101 13.09 8.02 28.91
N GLU A 102 12.87 6.73 28.70
CA GLU A 102 13.11 5.70 29.72
C GLU A 102 14.59 5.60 30.08
N SER A 103 15.49 5.62 29.10
CA SER A 103 16.94 5.61 29.36
C SER A 103 17.44 6.85 30.13
N LEU A 104 16.86 8.02 29.87
CA LEU A 104 17.18 9.27 30.57
C LEU A 104 16.66 9.28 32.00
N LYS A 105 15.49 8.69 32.25
CA LYS A 105 14.97 8.50 33.62
C LYS A 105 15.91 7.63 34.44
N THR A 106 16.45 6.55 33.89
CA THR A 106 17.42 5.68 34.58
C THR A 106 18.76 6.39 34.83
N LYS A 107 19.19 7.28 33.93
CA LYS A 107 20.41 8.10 34.11
C LYS A 107 20.28 9.18 35.19
N TRP A 108 19.10 9.77 35.37
CA TRP A 108 18.84 10.76 36.42
C TRP A 108 18.35 10.17 37.74
N PHE A 109 17.93 8.89 37.75
CA PHE A 109 17.85 8.07 38.96
C PHE A 109 19.27 7.65 39.41
N CYS A 110 20.14 8.63 39.63
CA CYS A 110 21.28 8.42 40.52
C CYS A 110 20.67 8.26 41.92
N PRO A 111 20.86 7.12 42.62
CA PRO A 111 20.22 6.93 43.90
C PRO A 111 20.77 8.01 44.85
N ILE A 112 19.88 8.86 45.35
CA ILE A 112 20.09 9.65 46.58
C ILE A 112 20.46 8.71 47.77
N VAL A 113 20.45 7.39 47.58
CA VAL A 113 20.67 6.34 48.57
C VAL A 113 22.15 5.90 48.71
N LEU A 114 23.12 6.60 48.11
CA LEU A 114 24.56 6.32 48.34
C LEU A 114 25.34 7.58 48.74
N CYS A 115 24.85 8.28 49.77
CA CYS A 115 25.68 9.20 50.55
C CYS A 115 25.80 8.66 51.99
N PRO A 116 26.96 8.13 52.42
CA PRO A 116 27.17 7.64 53.79
C PRO A 116 27.08 8.72 54.88
N ALA A 117 26.91 10.00 54.54
CA ALA A 117 26.95 11.11 55.49
C ALA A 117 25.68 11.28 56.35
N ALA A 118 24.63 10.50 56.16
CA ALA A 118 23.34 10.68 56.86
C ALA A 118 23.07 9.66 58.00
N LEU A 119 24.02 8.78 58.35
CA LEU A 119 23.83 7.78 59.43
C LEU A 119 24.60 8.09 60.73
N GLY A 120 25.23 9.26 60.84
CA GLY A 120 25.85 9.71 62.09
C GLY A 120 25.07 10.87 62.66
N LEU A 121 24.06 10.59 63.50
CA LEU A 121 23.61 11.43 64.65
C LEU A 121 22.30 10.87 65.23
N ILE A 122 22.35 9.66 65.79
CA ILE A 122 21.47 9.29 66.92
C ILE A 122 22.36 8.63 67.97
N SER A 123 23.12 9.46 68.67
CA SER A 123 23.64 9.14 70.00
C SER A 123 23.77 10.46 70.72
N MET A 124 22.97 10.63 71.79
CA MET A 124 23.25 11.35 73.03
C MET A 124 21.91 11.74 73.70
N HIS A 125 21.71 11.13 74.87
CA HIS A 125 20.65 11.32 75.90
C HIS A 125 19.27 10.69 75.68
#